data_AF-A0AAD3TAC7-F1
#
_entry.id   AF-A0AAD3TAC7-F1
#
_cell.length_a   1.000
_cell.length_b   1.000
_cell.length_c   1.000
_cell.angle_alpha   90.00
_cell.angle_beta   90.00
_cell.angle_gamma   90.00
#
_symmetry.space_group_name_H-M   'P 1'
#
loop_
_entity.id
_entity.type
_entity.pdbx_description
1 polymer ?
#
loop_
_entity_poly.entity_id
_entity_poly.type
_entity_poly.pdbx_seq_one_letter_code
_entity_poly.pdbx_strand_id
1 'polypeptide(L)'
;MSDAHEALLKFATLDFNIVQALHRNEIRQITEWWNELNTTKMSRFIKSRVVEYFFLAIMVYFEPDYSEARMLATKLIHLITTVDDAYDHYGTMKELELFMDAIERSLHL
;
A
#
# COMPACT_ATOMS: atom_id res chain seq x y z
N MET A 1 -29.39 13.34 26.57
CA MET A 1 -27.93 13.32 26.31
C MET A 1 -27.39 14.68 26.68
N SER A 2 -26.26 14.78 27.39
CA SER A 2 -25.68 16.08 27.74
C SER A 2 -25.16 16.80 26.49
N ASP A 3 -25.17 18.13 26.49
CA ASP A 3 -24.66 18.97 25.38
C ASP A 3 -23.21 18.60 25.00
N ALA A 4 -22.41 18.20 25.99
CA ALA A 4 -21.04 17.73 25.79
C ALA A 4 -20.97 16.45 24.93
N HIS A 5 -21.93 15.52 25.09
CA HIS A 5 -21.97 14.29 24.30
C HIS A 5 -22.38 14.56 22.85
N GLU A 6 -23.31 15.49 22.61
CA GLU A 6 -23.68 15.91 21.26
C GLU A 6 -22.52 16.62 20.55
N ALA A 7 -21.82 17.51 21.26
CA ALA A 7 -20.63 18.18 20.73
C ALA A 7 -19.52 17.18 20.35
N LEU A 8 -19.25 16.19 21.21
CA LEU A 8 -18.25 15.16 20.94
C LEU A 8 -18.61 14.30 19.73
N LEU A 9 -19.87 13.90 19.58
CA LEU A 9 -20.34 13.11 18.44
C LEU A 9 -20.19 13.88 17.12
N LYS A 10 -20.53 15.17 17.11
CA LYS A 10 -20.36 16.04 15.94
C LYS A 10 -18.88 16.18 15.58
N PHE A 11 -18.02 16.38 16.57
CA PHE A 11 -16.58 16.48 16.37
C PHE A 11 -16.00 15.19 15.79
N ALA A 12 -16.28 14.02 16.40
CA ALA A 12 -15.79 12.73 15.93
C ALA A 12 -16.26 12.41 14.50
N THR A 13 -17.49 12.77 14.17
CA THR A 13 -18.03 12.59 12.81
C THR A 13 -17.30 13.47 11.79
N LEU A 14 -17.03 14.73 12.15
CA LEU A 14 -16.32 15.66 11.28
C LEU A 14 -14.87 15.20 11.05
N ASP A 15 -14.17 14.84 12.12
CA ASP A 15 -12.80 14.35 12.06
C ASP A 15 -12.69 13.09 11.18
N PHE A 16 -13.55 12.10 11.42
CA PHE A 16 -13.61 10.89 10.61
C PHE A 16 -13.80 11.18 9.12
N ASN A 17 -14.70 12.11 8.78
CA ASN A 17 -14.96 12.46 7.38
C ASN A 17 -13.77 13.18 6.72
N ILE A 18 -13.08 14.05 7.46
CA ILE A 18 -11.87 14.73 6.97
C ILE A 18 -10.77 13.72 6.70
N VAL A 19 -10.48 12.86 7.68
CA VAL A 19 -9.47 11.81 7.56
C VAL A 19 -9.84 10.85 6.44
N GLN A 20 -11.10 10.42 6.34
CA GLN A 20 -11.53 9.53 5.26
C GLN A 20 -11.39 10.18 3.86
N ALA A 21 -11.65 11.47 3.72
CA ALA A 21 -11.46 12.18 2.46
C ALA A 21 -9.98 12.22 2.04
N LEU A 22 -9.07 12.47 3.00
CA LEU A 22 -7.62 12.38 2.77
C LEU A 22 -7.22 10.99 2.25
N HIS A 23 -7.66 9.94 2.96
CA HIS A 23 -7.35 8.55 2.59
C HIS A 23 -7.87 8.18 1.20
N ARG A 24 -9.07 8.63 0.81
CA ARG A 24 -9.59 8.42 -0.55
C ARG A 24 -8.72 9.08 -1.62
N ASN A 25 -8.21 10.29 -1.35
CA ASN A 25 -7.31 10.98 -2.26
C ASN A 25 -5.95 10.26 -2.37
N GLU A 26 -5.43 9.72 -1.27
CA GLU A 26 -4.21 8.92 -1.26
C GLU A 26 -4.39 7.60 -2.03
N ILE A 27 -5.50 6.88 -1.83
CA ILE A 27 -5.85 5.67 -2.59
C ILE A 27 -5.88 5.96 -4.09
N ARG A 28 -6.46 7.09 -4.51
CA ARG A 28 -6.47 7.49 -5.92
C ARG A 28 -5.04 7.62 -6.47
N GLN A 29 -4.18 8.37 -5.79
CA GLN A 29 -2.78 8.57 -6.20
C GLN A 29 -2.03 7.24 -6.27
N ILE A 30 -2.25 6.35 -5.30
CA ILE A 30 -1.59 5.05 -5.26
C ILE A 30 -2.10 4.12 -6.38
N THR A 31 -3.38 4.24 -6.74
CA THR A 31 -3.97 3.50 -7.86
C THR A 31 -3.43 4.02 -9.20
N GLU A 32 -3.26 5.33 -9.36
CA GLU A 32 -2.62 5.95 -10.52
C GLU A 32 -1.17 5.46 -10.67
N TRP A 33 -0.39 5.51 -9.59
CA TRP A 33 0.97 4.95 -9.54
C TRP A 33 1.01 3.47 -9.96
N TRP A 34 0.09 2.65 -9.45
CA TRP A 34 0.01 1.25 -9.86
C TRP A 34 -0.31 1.10 -11.35
N ASN A 35 -1.26 1.87 -11.86
CA ASN A 35 -1.64 1.80 -13.27
C ASN A 35 -0.48 2.18 -14.19
N GLU A 36 0.33 3.17 -13.81
CA GLU A 36 1.56 3.54 -14.53
C GLU A 36 2.56 2.38 -14.57
N LEU A 37 2.81 1.72 -13.44
CA LEU A 37 3.69 0.54 -13.39
C LEU A 37 3.13 -0.64 -14.20
N ASN A 38 1.82 -0.86 -14.11
CA ASN A 38 1.12 -1.97 -14.76
C ASN A 38 1.01 -1.84 -16.29
N THR A 39 1.39 -0.68 -16.85
CA THR A 39 1.61 -0.54 -18.30
C THR A 39 2.81 -1.34 -18.80
N THR A 40 3.73 -1.72 -17.90
CA THR A 40 4.79 -2.69 -18.19
C THR A 40 4.23 -4.11 -18.06
N LYS A 41 4.71 -5.07 -18.86
CA LYS A 41 4.13 -6.42 -19.10
C LYS A 41 3.91 -7.33 -17.87
N MET A 42 4.11 -6.86 -16.63
CA MET A 42 3.84 -7.59 -15.38
C MET A 42 2.34 -7.83 -15.10
N SER A 43 1.45 -7.17 -15.83
CA SER A 43 0.00 -7.17 -15.60
C SER A 43 -0.73 -8.52 -15.64
N ARG A 44 -0.11 -9.57 -16.20
CA ARG A 44 -0.72 -10.91 -16.22
C ARG A 44 -0.54 -11.69 -14.91
N PHE A 45 0.41 -11.30 -14.07
CA PHE A 45 0.83 -12.09 -12.91
C PHE A 45 0.31 -11.53 -11.59
N ILE A 46 0.12 -10.21 -11.48
CA ILE A 46 -0.19 -9.56 -10.20
C ILE A 46 -1.64 -9.05 -10.21
N LYS A 47 -2.49 -9.62 -9.35
CA LYS A 47 -3.83 -9.07 -9.11
C LYS A 47 -3.70 -7.75 -8.36
N SER A 48 -4.41 -6.71 -8.80
CA SER A 48 -4.40 -5.41 -8.11
C SER A 48 -5.07 -5.52 -6.74
N ARG A 49 -4.26 -5.61 -5.68
CA ARG A 49 -4.66 -5.56 -4.26
C ARG A 49 -4.26 -4.24 -3.61
N VAL A 50 -4.09 -3.21 -4.43
CA VAL A 50 -3.53 -1.90 -4.05
C VAL A 50 -4.30 -1.24 -2.90
N VAL A 51 -5.63 -1.36 -2.90
CA VAL A 51 -6.47 -0.84 -1.81
C VAL A 51 -6.27 -1.62 -0.51
N GLU A 52 -6.08 -2.94 -0.58
CA GLU A 52 -5.80 -3.76 0.60
C GLU A 52 -4.45 -3.41 1.22
N TYR A 53 -3.42 -3.21 0.38
CA TYR A 53 -2.10 -2.80 0.84
C TYR A 53 -2.11 -1.41 1.46
N PHE A 54 -2.89 -0.50 0.88
CA PHE A 54 -3.12 0.81 1.49
C PHE A 54 -3.83 0.67 2.84
N PHE A 55 -4.85 -0.18 2.94
CA PHE A 55 -5.54 -0.44 4.20
C PHE A 55 -4.59 -0.95 5.30
N LEU A 56 -3.66 -1.84 4.96
CA LEU A 56 -2.60 -2.28 5.88
C LEU A 56 -1.69 -1.11 6.33
N ALA A 57 -1.40 -0.16 5.44
CA ALA A 57 -0.63 1.02 5.80
C ALA A 57 -1.38 1.94 6.78
N ILE A 58 -2.70 2.09 6.63
CA ILE A 58 -3.55 2.86 7.57
C ILE A 58 -3.49 2.27 8.97
N MET A 59 -3.49 0.93 9.09
CA MET A 59 -3.45 0.26 10.40
C MET A 59 -2.22 0.63 11.24
N VAL A 60 -1.14 1.06 10.59
CA VAL A 60 0.11 1.51 11.25
C VAL A 60 0.17 3.03 11.33
N TYR A 61 -0.31 3.74 10.31
CA TYR A 61 -0.17 5.19 10.14
C TYR A 61 -1.55 5.84 9.90
N PHE A 62 -2.44 5.83 10.90
CA PHE A 62 -3.81 6.32 10.72
C PHE A 62 -3.94 7.84 10.82
N GLU A 63 -3.00 8.51 11.51
CA GLU A 63 -3.04 9.96 11.71
C GLU A 63 -2.77 10.72 10.40
N PRO A 64 -3.44 11.85 10.15
CA PRO A 64 -3.38 12.56 8.87
C PRO A 64 -1.97 12.96 8.45
N ASP A 65 -1.09 13.28 9.41
CA ASP A 65 0.29 13.75 9.17
C ASP A 65 1.20 12.70 8.52
N TYR A 66 0.82 11.42 8.53
CA TYR A 66 1.63 10.32 8.00
C TYR A 66 1.30 9.95 6.54
N SER A 67 0.85 10.91 5.73
CA SER A 67 0.50 10.69 4.31
C SER A 67 1.64 10.02 3.53
N GLU A 68 2.84 10.60 3.58
CA GLU A 68 4.01 10.06 2.88
C GLU A 68 4.41 8.67 3.39
N ALA A 69 4.28 8.42 4.70
CA ALA A 69 4.56 7.12 5.28
C ALA A 69 3.55 6.07 4.79
N ARG A 70 2.25 6.40 4.72
CA ARG A 70 1.22 5.50 4.13
C ARG A 70 1.52 5.20 2.67
N MET A 71 1.88 6.22 1.89
CA MET A 71 2.22 6.06 0.47
C MET A 71 3.45 5.14 0.29
N LEU A 72 4.52 5.37 1.05
CA LEU A 72 5.72 4.53 1.02
C LEU A 72 5.44 3.10 1.48
N ALA A 73 4.76 2.93 2.61
CA ALA A 73 4.42 1.63 3.17
C ALA A 73 3.58 0.80 2.19
N THR A 74 2.59 1.42 1.53
CA THR A 74 1.77 0.74 0.51
C THR A 74 2.61 0.20 -0.64
N LYS A 75 3.58 1.00 -1.15
CA LYS A 75 4.48 0.58 -2.22
C LYS A 75 5.42 -0.55 -1.78
N LEU A 76 5.92 -0.49 -0.55
CA LEU A 76 6.77 -1.52 0.03
C LEU A 76 6.03 -2.84 0.25
N ILE A 77 4.81 -2.79 0.81
CA ILE A 77 3.94 -3.96 0.98
C ILE A 77 3.66 -4.59 -0.38
N HIS A 78 3.33 -3.77 -1.38
CA HIS A 78 3.12 -4.23 -2.74
C HIS A 78 4.34 -4.98 -3.30
N LEU A 79 5.54 -4.41 -3.16
CA LEU A 79 6.77 -5.05 -3.61
C LEU A 79 7.03 -6.39 -2.89
N ILE A 80 6.91 -6.40 -1.55
CA ILE A 80 7.13 -7.60 -0.74
C ILE A 80 6.18 -8.71 -1.14
N THR A 81 4.88 -8.41 -1.26
CA THR A 81 3.87 -9.41 -1.68
C THR A 81 4.10 -9.90 -3.10
N THR A 82 4.58 -9.04 -4.00
CA THR A 82 4.91 -9.46 -5.38
C THR A 82 6.10 -10.42 -5.39
N VAL A 83 7.11 -10.16 -4.56
CA VAL A 83 8.25 -11.08 -4.40
C VAL A 83 7.78 -12.39 -3.75
N ASP A 84 6.95 -12.32 -2.71
CA ASP A 84 6.37 -13.50 -2.05
C ASP A 84 5.62 -14.39 -3.05
N ASP A 85 4.70 -13.79 -3.85
CA ASP A 85 3.94 -14.47 -4.91
C ASP A 85 4.87 -15.15 -5.96
N ALA A 86 6.02 -14.52 -6.24
CA ALA A 86 7.01 -15.09 -7.14
C ALA A 86 7.71 -16.32 -6.53
N TYR A 87 8.02 -16.30 -5.24
CA TYR A 87 8.71 -17.41 -4.57
C TYR A 87 7.78 -18.58 -4.21
N ASP A 88 6.50 -18.33 -3.95
CA ASP A 88 5.56 -19.34 -3.46
C ASP A 88 4.71 -20.01 -4.56
N HIS A 89 4.40 -19.30 -5.66
CA HIS A 89 3.47 -19.77 -6.69
C HIS A 89 4.03 -19.73 -8.11
N TYR A 90 4.75 -18.68 -8.51
CA TYR A 90 5.01 -18.42 -9.94
C TYR A 90 6.43 -18.76 -10.43
N GLY A 91 7.44 -18.61 -9.59
CA GLY A 91 8.85 -18.73 -9.98
C GLY A 91 9.37 -20.15 -9.96
N THR A 92 10.14 -20.51 -10.97
CA THR A 92 10.97 -21.73 -10.90
C THR A 92 12.21 -21.48 -10.04
N MET A 93 12.75 -22.52 -9.39
CA MET A 93 13.94 -22.39 -8.54
C MET A 93 15.10 -21.66 -9.24
N LYS A 94 15.32 -21.94 -10.54
CA LYS A 94 16.36 -21.31 -11.33
C LYS A 94 16.12 -19.80 -11.57
N GLU A 95 14.87 -19.39 -11.78
CA GLU A 95 14.52 -17.97 -11.92
C GLU A 95 14.70 -17.22 -10.60
N LEU A 96 14.35 -17.87 -9.48
CA LEU A 96 14.50 -17.32 -8.14
C LEU A 96 15.97 -17.17 -7.73
N GLU A 97 16.83 -18.14 -8.05
CA GLU A 97 18.28 -18.03 -7.84
C GLU A 97 18.89 -16.86 -8.62
N LEU A 98 18.51 -16.68 -9.89
CA LEU A 98 18.96 -15.55 -10.71
C LEU A 98 18.46 -14.21 -10.17
N PHE A 99 17.22 -14.16 -9.69
CA PHE A 99 16.66 -12.97 -9.06
C PHE A 99 17.40 -12.62 -7.77
N MET A 100 17.72 -13.60 -6.93
CA MET A 100 18.50 -13.41 -5.71
C MET A 100 19.92 -12.89 -6.00
N ASP A 101 20.64 -13.52 -6.93
CA ASP A 101 21.99 -13.07 -7.36
C ASP A 101 21.97 -11.63 -7.88
N ALA A 102 20.92 -11.25 -8.61
CA ALA A 102 20.75 -9.87 -9.08
C ALA A 102 20.56 -8.88 -7.92
N ILE A 103 19.78 -9.24 -6.90
CA ILE A 103 19.59 -8.42 -5.69
C ILE A 103 20.91 -8.28 -4.93
N GLU A 104 21.61 -9.38 -4.65
CA GLU A 104 22.88 -9.38 -3.92
C GLU A 104 23.91 -8.44 -4.58
N ARG A 105 24.10 -8.59 -5.90
CA ARG A 105 24.99 -7.70 -6.68
C ARG A 105 24.58 -6.23 -6.62
N SER A 106 23.28 -5.94 -6.67
CA SER A 106 22.76 -4.57 -6.62
C SER A 106 22.94 -3.91 -5.26
N LEU A 107 22.97 -4.71 -4.19
CA LEU A 107 23.15 -4.27 -2.81
C LEU A 107 24.61 -4.34 -2.34
N HIS A 108 25.52 -4.79 -3.20
CA HIS A 108 26.91 -5.10 -2.84
C HIS A 108 27.02 -6.08 -1.66
N LEU A 109 26.07 -7.01 -1.55
CA LEU A 109 26.07 -8.10 -0.59
C LEU A 109 26.85 -9.31 -1.12
#